data_AF-A0A7K7JND4-F1
#
_entry.id   AF-A0A7K7JND4-F1
#
_cell.length_a   1.000
_cell.length_b   1.000
_cell.length_c   1.000
_cell.angle_alpha   90.00
_cell.angle_beta   90.00
_cell.angle_gamma   90.00
#
_symmetry.space_group_name_H-M   'P 1'
#
loop_
_entity.id
_entity.type
_entity.pdbx_description
1 polymer ?
#
loop_
_entity_poly.entity_id
_entity_poly.type
_entity_poly.pdbx_seq_one_letter_code
_entity_poly.pdbx_strand_id
1 'polypeptide(L)'
;TAAKMATATRLIQRLRNFLAGRDLQAKLQLRYEEIAKRTQPPPRLPVGPSHKLADNYYCSRDGRRESLPPVVVATAQRTLPAGAQARSSDAAVTTTGKKPVTPGPPLRKWEISRDEPYL
;
A
#
# COMPACT_ATOMS: atom_id res chain seq x y z
N THR A 1 -8.85 36.21 -23.60
CA THR A 1 -7.52 36.55 -24.18
C THR A 1 -6.86 35.26 -24.62
N ALA A 2 -6.39 35.17 -25.86
CA ALA A 2 -5.75 33.94 -26.37
C ALA A 2 -4.48 33.63 -25.56
N ALA A 3 -4.32 32.39 -25.12
CA ALA A 3 -3.16 31.92 -24.36
C ALA A 3 -1.86 32.24 -25.12
N LYS A 4 -0.96 33.00 -24.49
CA LYS A 4 0.30 33.43 -25.12
C LYS A 4 1.35 32.33 -24.95
N MET A 5 1.29 31.32 -25.81
CA MET A 5 2.32 30.29 -25.89
C MET A 5 3.55 30.85 -26.61
N ALA A 6 4.73 30.75 -26.00
CA ALA A 6 5.96 31.09 -26.72
C ALA A 6 6.27 29.96 -27.70
N THR A 7 6.20 30.25 -29.00
CA THR A 7 6.50 29.25 -30.04
C THR A 7 7.75 29.65 -30.83
N ALA A 8 8.59 28.67 -31.15
CA ALA A 8 9.69 28.87 -32.09
C ALA A 8 9.14 29.18 -33.50
N THR A 9 9.95 29.81 -34.35
CA THR A 9 9.58 30.02 -35.75
C THR A 9 9.33 28.67 -36.44
N ARG A 10 8.42 28.65 -37.42
CA ARG A 10 8.01 27.40 -38.09
C ARG A 10 9.19 26.62 -38.69
N LEU A 11 10.21 27.32 -39.18
CA LEU A 11 11.42 26.72 -39.72
C LEU A 11 12.23 25.98 -38.64
N ILE A 12 12.48 26.64 -37.51
CA ILE A 12 13.23 26.07 -36.38
C ILE A 12 12.45 24.91 -35.74
N GLN A 13 11.12 25.02 -35.66
CA GLN A 13 10.27 23.95 -35.16
C GLN A 13 10.39 22.68 -36.02
N ARG A 14 10.37 22.82 -37.35
CA ARG A 14 10.55 21.69 -38.29
C ARG A 14 11.94 21.08 -38.19
N LEU A 15 12.99 21.90 -38.16
CA LEU A 15 14.37 21.44 -37.97
C LEU A 15 14.53 20.65 -36.66
N ARG A 16 14.02 21.20 -35.56
CA ARG A 16 14.07 20.57 -34.24
C ARG A 16 13.34 19.22 -34.22
N ASN A 17 12.13 19.16 -34.75
CA ASN A 17 11.33 17.94 -34.77
C ASN A 17 11.96 16.88 -35.69
N PHE A 18 12.58 17.29 -36.80
CA PHE A 18 13.31 16.40 -37.69
C PHE A 18 14.54 15.77 -37.00
N LEU A 19 15.39 16.58 -36.36
CA LEU A 19 16.57 16.09 -35.64
C LEU A 19 16.21 15.23 -34.42
N ALA A 20 15.06 15.46 -33.81
CA ALA A 20 14.58 14.68 -32.67
C ALA A 20 13.81 13.40 -33.05
N GLY A 21 13.44 13.23 -34.32
CA GLY A 21 12.63 12.09 -34.80
C GLY A 21 11.19 12.03 -34.25
N ARG A 22 10.69 13.11 -33.64
CA ARG A 22 9.36 13.17 -33.03
C ARG A 22 8.83 14.60 -32.94
N ASP A 23 7.51 14.73 -32.80
CA ASP A 23 6.90 16.04 -32.57
C ASP A 23 7.07 16.50 -31.12
N LEU A 24 8.03 17.40 -30.91
CA LEU A 24 8.27 18.02 -29.61
C LEU A 24 7.26 19.13 -29.29
N GLN A 25 6.49 19.62 -30.26
CA GLN A 25 5.50 20.64 -30.01
C GLN A 25 4.29 20.10 -29.25
N ALA A 26 3.94 18.84 -29.46
CA ALA A 26 2.85 18.17 -28.76
C ALA A 26 3.11 18.02 -27.25
N LYS A 27 4.38 17.90 -26.83
CA LYS A 27 4.80 17.72 -25.43
C LYS A 27 6.06 18.55 -25.14
N LEU A 28 5.85 19.86 -24.92
CA LEU A 28 6.94 20.78 -24.57
C LEU A 28 7.41 20.57 -23.12
N GLN A 29 8.70 20.82 -22.88
CA GLN A 29 9.29 20.77 -21.54
C GLN A 29 8.97 22.02 -20.70
N LEU A 30 8.79 23.15 -21.39
CA LEU A 30 8.41 24.42 -20.77
C LEU A 30 6.90 24.46 -20.56
N ARG A 31 6.50 25.01 -19.41
CA ARG A 31 5.11 25.14 -19.01
C ARG A 31 4.57 26.50 -19.44
N TYR A 32 3.37 26.55 -20.01
CA TYR A 32 2.67 27.77 -20.38
C TYR A 32 1.37 27.89 -19.59
N GLU A 33 0.23 28.08 -20.27
CA GLU A 33 -1.08 28.34 -19.66
C GLU A 33 -1.85 27.05 -19.34
N GLU A 34 -1.33 25.88 -19.73
CA GLU A 34 -1.95 24.57 -19.48
C GLU A 34 -1.89 24.15 -18.00
N ILE A 35 -1.04 24.81 -17.20
CA ILE A 35 -0.92 24.52 -15.78
C ILE A 35 -1.96 25.28 -14.95
N ALA A 36 -2.31 24.73 -13.79
CA ALA A 36 -3.18 25.40 -12.85
C ALA A 36 -2.61 26.77 -12.43
N LYS A 37 -3.50 27.74 -12.22
CA LYS A 37 -3.15 29.08 -11.73
C LYS A 37 -2.42 29.01 -10.39
N ARG A 38 -1.62 30.04 -10.09
CA ARG A 38 -0.93 30.14 -8.79
C ARG A 38 -1.89 30.39 -7.63
N THR A 39 -2.93 31.19 -7.88
CA THR A 39 -3.99 31.46 -6.90
C THR A 39 -5.12 30.46 -7.09
N GLN A 40 -5.44 29.73 -6.02
CA GLN A 40 -6.53 28.75 -5.99
C GLN A 40 -7.65 29.24 -5.06
N PRO A 41 -8.92 28.87 -5.33
CA PRO A 41 -10.02 29.17 -4.41
C PRO A 41 -9.84 28.43 -3.08
N PRO A 42 -10.41 28.94 -1.96
CA PRO A 42 -10.32 28.25 -0.68
C PRO A 42 -11.03 26.88 -0.75
N PRO A 43 -10.39 25.78 -0.32
CA PRO A 43 -10.99 24.46 -0.35
C PRO A 43 -11.98 24.25 0.81
N ARG A 44 -12.95 23.36 0.61
CA ARG A 44 -13.78 22.76 1.67
C ARG A 44 -13.52 21.25 1.70
N LEU A 45 -12.63 20.82 2.59
CA LEU A 45 -12.23 19.41 2.67
C LEU A 45 -13.31 18.56 3.33
N PRO A 46 -13.52 17.32 2.87
CA PRO A 46 -14.44 16.39 3.53
C PRO A 46 -13.89 16.00 4.91
N VAL A 47 -14.82 15.69 5.82
CA VAL A 47 -14.48 15.22 7.16
C VAL A 47 -14.20 13.71 7.17
N GLY A 48 -13.36 13.26 8.10
CA GLY A 48 -13.05 11.85 8.28
C GLY A 48 -14.21 11.04 8.91
N PRO A 49 -14.13 9.70 8.89
CA PRO A 49 -15.24 8.80 9.26
C PRO A 49 -15.70 8.89 10.73
N SER A 50 -14.87 9.47 11.60
CA SER A 50 -15.18 9.67 13.02
C SER A 50 -15.78 11.06 13.33
N HIS A 51 -16.20 11.84 12.34
CA HIS A 51 -16.98 13.07 12.57
C HIS A 51 -18.48 12.75 12.65
N LYS A 52 -18.85 11.90 13.62
CA LYS A 52 -20.23 11.47 13.88
C LYS A 52 -20.71 12.04 15.21
N LEU A 53 -21.98 12.46 15.26
CA LEU A 53 -22.61 13.06 16.43
C LEU A 53 -23.08 12.02 17.47
N ALA A 54 -23.41 10.81 17.03
CA ALA A 54 -23.84 9.69 17.86
C ALA A 54 -23.07 8.42 17.48
N ASP A 55 -23.09 7.42 18.38
CA ASP A 55 -22.46 6.10 18.19
C ASP A 55 -20.98 6.18 17.76
N ASN A 56 -20.23 7.06 18.43
CA ASN A 56 -18.85 7.39 18.10
C ASN A 56 -17.94 7.45 19.35
N TYR A 57 -18.16 6.51 20.26
CA TYR A 57 -17.34 6.38 21.45
C TYR A 57 -15.90 6.05 21.06
N TYR A 58 -14.93 6.72 21.70
CA TYR A 58 -13.52 6.48 21.38
C TYR A 58 -13.08 5.06 21.75
N CYS A 59 -13.65 4.49 22.83
CA CYS A 59 -13.30 3.14 23.30
C CYS A 59 -13.57 2.02 22.29
N SER A 60 -14.54 2.19 21.38
CA SER A 60 -14.87 1.18 20.36
C SER A 60 -13.98 1.22 19.12
N ARG A 61 -13.06 2.19 19.04
CA ARG A 61 -12.15 2.37 17.89
C ARG A 61 -10.71 2.70 18.31
N ASP A 62 -10.38 2.51 19.58
CA ASP A 62 -9.04 2.76 20.12
C ASP A 62 -8.13 1.56 19.85
N GLY A 63 -7.67 1.41 18.60
CA GLY A 63 -6.76 0.33 18.20
C GLY A 63 -5.42 0.32 18.96
N ARG A 64 -5.03 1.43 19.58
CA ARG A 64 -3.85 1.49 20.46
C ARG A 64 -4.04 0.64 21.73
N ARG A 65 -5.28 0.43 22.19
CA ARG A 65 -5.59 -0.43 23.33
C ARG A 65 -5.86 -1.88 22.95
N GLU A 66 -6.02 -2.19 21.66
CA GLU A 66 -6.26 -3.55 21.15
C GLU A 66 -4.96 -4.38 21.06
N SER A 67 -3.82 -3.74 20.83
CA SER A 67 -2.72 -3.66 21.81
C SER A 67 -2.32 -4.83 22.74
N LEU A 68 -2.39 -6.13 22.42
CA LEU A 68 -2.02 -7.20 23.38
C LEU A 68 -0.51 -7.50 23.47
N PRO A 69 0.00 -7.95 24.64
CA PRO A 69 1.33 -8.55 24.76
C PRO A 69 1.50 -9.78 23.83
N PRO A 70 2.74 -10.12 23.43
CA PRO A 70 2.98 -11.27 22.55
C PRO A 70 2.59 -12.60 23.20
N VAL A 71 2.03 -13.51 22.40
CA VAL A 71 1.71 -14.87 22.84
C VAL A 71 3.00 -15.68 22.96
N VAL A 72 3.25 -16.24 24.14
CA VAL A 72 4.44 -17.05 24.39
C VAL A 72 4.16 -18.51 24.06
N VAL A 73 4.76 -19.03 22.97
CA VAL A 73 4.52 -20.40 22.46
C VAL A 73 5.36 -21.45 23.20
N ALA A 74 6.54 -21.09 23.70
CA ALA A 74 7.41 -21.98 24.48
C ALA A 74 8.20 -21.18 25.52
N THR A 75 8.28 -21.72 26.75
CA THR A 75 9.08 -21.20 27.87
C THR A 75 9.91 -22.32 28.49
N ALA A 76 11.07 -21.98 29.05
CA ALA A 76 11.92 -22.93 29.77
C ALA A 76 11.29 -23.45 31.07
N GLN A 77 10.47 -22.62 31.74
CA GLN A 77 9.65 -23.03 32.88
C GLN A 77 8.22 -23.32 32.41
N ARG A 78 7.76 -24.57 32.59
CA ARG A 78 6.34 -24.95 32.42
C ARG A 78 5.54 -24.37 33.57
N THR A 79 4.63 -23.43 33.28
CA THR A 79 3.58 -23.06 34.24
C THR A 79 2.55 -24.18 34.27
N LEU A 80 2.38 -24.82 35.43
CA LEU A 80 1.32 -25.83 35.61
C LEU A 80 -0.04 -25.13 35.47
N PRO A 81 -1.01 -25.71 34.72
CA PRO A 81 -2.37 -25.19 34.74
C PRO A 81 -2.91 -25.29 36.17
N ALA A 82 -3.45 -24.19 36.69
CA ALA A 82 -4.10 -24.21 37.99
C ALA A 82 -5.32 -25.15 37.92
N GLY A 83 -5.24 -26.30 38.60
CA GLY A 83 -6.40 -27.13 38.95
C GLY A 83 -6.75 -28.34 38.07
N ALA A 84 -5.87 -28.85 37.19
CA ALA A 84 -6.13 -30.10 36.50
C ALA A 84 -5.59 -31.31 37.29
N GLN A 85 -6.49 -32.09 37.91
CA GLN A 85 -6.16 -33.36 38.55
C GLN A 85 -5.56 -34.33 37.54
N ALA A 86 -4.38 -34.87 37.86
CA ALA A 86 -3.67 -35.84 37.04
C ALA A 86 -4.46 -37.15 36.98
N ARG A 87 -5.16 -37.40 35.87
CA ARG A 87 -5.53 -38.77 35.50
C ARG A 87 -4.27 -39.44 34.97
N SER A 88 -3.74 -40.37 35.76
CA SER A 88 -2.75 -41.33 35.30
C SER A 88 -3.40 -42.19 34.23
N SER A 89 -2.96 -42.03 32.99
CA SER A 89 -3.19 -43.00 31.94
C SER A 89 -1.86 -43.20 31.22
N ASP A 90 -1.18 -44.30 31.59
CA ASP A 90 -0.04 -44.93 30.91
C ASP A 90 -0.46 -45.36 29.49
N ALA A 91 -0.64 -44.38 28.61
CA ALA A 91 -0.78 -44.61 27.18
C ALA A 91 0.52 -44.18 26.51
N ALA A 92 1.26 -45.17 26.02
CA ALA A 92 2.47 -45.03 25.24
C ALA A 92 2.34 -43.88 24.22
N VAL A 93 3.27 -42.92 24.31
CA VAL A 93 3.40 -41.82 23.35
C VAL A 93 3.76 -42.42 22.00
N THR A 94 2.74 -42.74 21.20
CA THR A 94 2.89 -43.03 19.79
C THR A 94 3.37 -41.74 19.13
N THR A 95 4.61 -41.73 18.66
CA THR A 95 5.18 -40.63 17.88
C THR A 95 4.55 -40.61 16.50
N THR A 96 3.30 -40.18 16.41
CA THR A 96 2.70 -39.79 15.13
C THR A 96 3.56 -38.67 14.54
N GLY A 97 4.26 -38.96 13.44
CA GLY A 97 5.16 -38.02 12.79
C GLY A 97 4.46 -36.70 12.45
N LYS A 98 4.92 -35.58 13.02
CA LYS A 98 4.39 -34.25 12.72
C LYS A 98 4.86 -33.83 11.33
N LYS A 99 3.93 -33.35 10.50
CA LYS A 99 4.29 -32.76 9.20
C LYS A 99 5.15 -31.50 9.42
N PRO A 100 6.20 -31.27 8.61
CA PRO A 100 6.94 -30.01 8.66
C PRO A 100 6.01 -28.86 8.29
N VAL A 101 6.16 -27.73 8.99
CA VAL A 101 5.36 -26.51 8.80
C VAL A 101 6.25 -25.41 8.22
N THR A 102 5.75 -24.67 7.24
CA THR A 102 6.38 -23.44 6.73
C THR A 102 5.69 -22.21 7.34
N PRO A 103 6.39 -21.08 7.57
CA PRO A 103 5.79 -19.87 8.16
C PRO A 103 4.63 -19.26 7.37
N GLY A 104 4.52 -19.59 6.08
CA GLY A 104 3.43 -19.19 5.20
C GLY A 104 3.37 -20.11 3.97
N PRO A 105 2.37 -19.92 3.09
CA PRO A 105 2.30 -20.63 1.82
C PRO A 105 3.46 -20.22 0.89
N PRO A 106 3.84 -21.09 -0.08
CA PRO A 106 4.81 -20.70 -1.09
C PRO A 106 4.29 -19.49 -1.88
N LEU A 107 5.20 -18.56 -2.20
CA LEU A 107 4.85 -17.37 -2.98
C LEU A 107 4.30 -17.78 -4.35
N ARG A 108 3.17 -17.20 -4.74
CA ARG A 108 2.64 -17.37 -6.09
C ARG A 108 3.61 -16.71 -7.08
N LYS A 109 4.03 -17.45 -8.09
CA LYS A 109 4.83 -16.92 -9.20
C LYS A 109 4.04 -15.79 -9.87
N TRP A 110 4.65 -14.62 -10.00
CA TRP A 110 4.05 -13.50 -10.71
C TRP A 110 3.93 -13.80 -12.21
N GLU A 111 2.86 -13.31 -12.81
CA GLU A 111 2.61 -13.40 -14.25
C GLU A 111 3.28 -12.21 -14.95
N ILE A 112 3.73 -12.42 -16.19
CA ILE A 112 4.29 -11.32 -16.99
C ILE A 112 3.18 -10.32 -17.35
N SER A 113 3.53 -9.03 -17.43
CA SER A 113 2.59 -7.98 -17.82
C SER A 113 1.97 -8.27 -19.18
N ARG A 114 0.69 -7.91 -19.35
CA ARG A 114 -0.01 -8.02 -20.64
C ARG A 114 0.10 -6.75 -21.49
N ASP A 115 0.54 -5.65 -20.88
CA ASP A 115 0.50 -4.32 -21.50
C ASP A 115 1.77 -4.09 -22.34
N GLU A 116 2.93 -4.32 -21.74
CA GLU A 116 4.26 -4.23 -22.36
C GLU A 116 5.19 -5.28 -21.71
N PRO A 117 5.12 -6.56 -22.16
CA PRO A 117 5.91 -7.66 -21.55
C PRO A 117 7.41 -7.58 -21.84
N TYR A 118 7.81 -6.81 -22.84
CA TYR A 118 9.18 -6.64 -23.29
C TYR A 118 9.47 -5.15 -23.45
N LEU A 119 10.64 -4.72 -22.96
CA LEU A 119 11.18 -3.38 -23.12
C LEU A 119 11.98 -3.24 -24.41
#